data_AF-A0A1R3JBY8-F1
#
_entry.id   AF-A0A1R3JBY8-F1
#
_cell.length_a   1.000
_cell.length_b   1.000
_cell.length_c   1.000
_cell.angle_alpha   90.00
_cell.angle_beta   90.00
_cell.angle_gamma   90.00
#
_symmetry.space_group_name_H-M   'P 1'
#
loop_
_entity.id
_entity.type
_entity.pdbx_description
1 polymer ?
#
loop_
_entity_poly.entity_id
_entity_poly.type
_entity_poly.pdbx_seq_one_letter_code
_entity_poly.pdbx_strand_id
1 'polypeptide(L)'
;MFGAAAASSASTTAATASTAHAVNTFNTVRRAFLSSTFTSPSHSPSYHSIVCGRFRFLSLRSNNTLSTKAMADSQTIAVPKHDSQSSAAGNKQALISLSDKKDLALLGNGLQELGYTIVSTGGTASALENAGVSVTKVEQLTCFPEMLDGRVKTLHPNIHGGILARRDQKHHMEALNEHGIGTFDVVVVNLYPFYDKVTSTGGINFEDGIENIDIGGPAMIRAAAKNHKDVLVVVDSQDYPELLEFLKGGQDDQQFRRKLAWKAFQHVASYDSAVSEWLWKQTVGDKFPPNFTVPLSLKSSLRYGENPHQKAAFYVDRSISEVNAGGIATAIQHHGKEMSYNNYLDADAAWNCVSEFKNPTCVVVKHTNPCGVASRDDILEAYRLAVKADPVSAFGGIVAFNIEVDEALAKEIREFRSPTDGETRMFYEIVVAPKYTEKGLEVLRGKSKTLRILEAKKNEKGKLSLRQVGGGWLAQDSDDLTPQDIEFNVVSEKKPQGSELSDAEFAWLCVKHVKSNAIVIAKDNRMLGMGSGQPNRRESLRIALGKAGDEVKGAALASDAFFPFAWKDAVEEACESGIGIIAEPGGSIRDGDAIDCCNKYGVSLVFTNVRHFRH
;
A
#
# COMPACT_ATOMS: atom_id res chain seq x y z
N MET A 1 33.18 -44.68 -11.52
CA MET A 1 33.56 -45.64 -12.58
C MET A 1 33.06 -45.11 -13.92
N PHE A 2 33.52 -45.66 -15.04
CA PHE A 2 33.01 -45.41 -16.40
C PHE A 2 31.57 -45.96 -16.55
N GLY A 3 30.78 -45.62 -17.58
CA GLY A 3 31.10 -44.83 -18.78
C GLY A 3 29.87 -44.51 -19.66
N ALA A 4 30.10 -44.25 -20.95
CA ALA A 4 29.16 -43.59 -21.86
C ALA A 4 28.26 -44.51 -22.73
N ALA A 5 27.10 -43.98 -23.12
CA ALA A 5 26.36 -44.19 -24.38
C ALA A 5 25.35 -43.00 -24.50
N ALA A 6 25.18 -42.26 -25.60
CA ALA A 6 24.86 -42.60 -26.99
C ALA A 6 23.48 -43.28 -27.16
N ALA A 7 22.65 -43.02 -28.17
CA ALA A 7 22.45 -41.91 -29.14
C ALA A 7 21.27 -42.32 -30.05
N SER A 8 20.71 -41.42 -30.88
CA SER A 8 19.80 -41.72 -32.02
C SER A 8 18.39 -42.27 -31.66
N SER A 9 17.32 -42.14 -32.47
CA SER A 9 17.02 -41.23 -33.60
C SER A 9 15.54 -41.37 -34.05
N ALA A 10 15.05 -40.38 -34.82
CA ALA A 10 13.98 -40.51 -35.82
C ALA A 10 12.52 -40.76 -35.31
N SER A 11 11.46 -40.39 -36.05
CA SER A 11 11.31 -39.35 -37.10
C SER A 11 9.83 -39.09 -37.42
N THR A 12 9.49 -37.83 -37.71
CA THR A 12 8.44 -37.35 -38.65
C THR A 12 7.19 -38.19 -38.93
N THR A 13 6.03 -37.56 -38.80
CA THR A 13 5.24 -37.15 -39.98
C THR A 13 4.25 -36.03 -39.61
N ALA A 14 3.81 -35.26 -40.60
CA ALA A 14 2.81 -34.20 -40.44
C ALA A 14 1.72 -34.36 -41.50
N ALA A 15 0.51 -33.86 -41.23
CA ALA A 15 -0.59 -33.79 -42.19
C ALA A 15 -1.41 -32.52 -41.98
N THR A 16 -1.73 -31.81 -43.07
CA THR A 16 -2.44 -30.53 -43.08
C THR A 16 -3.40 -30.42 -44.26
N ALA A 17 -4.68 -30.16 -43.98
CA ALA A 17 -5.76 -29.76 -44.90
C ALA A 17 -6.91 -29.22 -44.01
N SER A 18 -7.67 -28.13 -44.25
CA SER A 18 -8.06 -27.37 -45.46
C SER A 18 -9.02 -28.15 -46.38
N THR A 19 -10.13 -27.64 -46.93
CA THR A 19 -10.80 -26.31 -46.91
C THR A 19 -12.29 -26.50 -46.45
N ALA A 20 -13.35 -25.70 -46.67
CA ALA A 20 -13.66 -24.55 -47.55
C ALA A 20 -14.81 -23.67 -46.99
N HIS A 21 -15.48 -22.89 -47.87
CA HIS A 21 -16.55 -21.93 -47.57
C HIS A 21 -17.99 -22.46 -47.79
N ALA A 22 -18.96 -21.75 -47.19
CA ALA A 22 -20.22 -21.41 -47.87
C ALA A 22 -20.72 -20.02 -47.39
N VAL A 23 -21.33 -19.25 -48.29
CA VAL A 23 -22.00 -17.96 -48.01
C VAL A 23 -23.37 -18.00 -48.67
N ASN A 24 -24.42 -17.47 -48.02
CA ASN A 24 -25.63 -17.03 -48.72
C ASN A 24 -26.43 -15.97 -47.94
N THR A 25 -27.39 -15.33 -48.61
CA THR A 25 -27.83 -13.96 -48.30
C THR A 25 -29.37 -13.82 -48.29
N PHE A 26 -29.87 -12.69 -47.76
CA PHE A 26 -31.29 -12.27 -47.67
C PHE A 26 -32.12 -13.04 -46.60
N ASN A 27 -33.08 -12.42 -45.90
CA ASN A 27 -34.07 -11.47 -46.43
C ASN A 27 -34.59 -10.41 -45.44
N THR A 28 -35.32 -9.42 -45.97
CA THR A 28 -35.79 -8.21 -45.25
C THR A 28 -37.26 -8.30 -44.85
N VAL A 29 -37.63 -7.98 -43.60
CA VAL A 29 -39.03 -7.69 -43.21
C VAL A 29 -39.12 -6.47 -42.28
N ARG A 30 -39.98 -5.50 -42.64
CA ARG A 30 -40.46 -4.43 -41.75
C ARG A 30 -41.88 -4.76 -41.27
N ARG A 31 -42.14 -4.65 -39.96
CA ARG A 31 -43.42 -4.23 -39.33
C ARG A 31 -43.05 -3.63 -37.97
N ALA A 32 -43.27 -2.36 -37.64
CA ALA A 32 -44.46 -1.48 -37.73
C ALA A 32 -45.40 -1.64 -36.52
N PHE A 33 -45.40 -0.58 -35.68
CA PHE A 33 -46.41 -0.11 -34.73
C PHE A 33 -47.45 -1.09 -34.16
N LEU A 34 -47.53 -1.09 -32.82
CA LEU A 34 -48.79 -0.77 -32.15
C LEU A 34 -48.51 0.09 -30.90
N SER A 35 -49.40 1.05 -30.64
CA SER A 35 -49.27 2.03 -29.55
C SER A 35 -50.51 1.99 -28.65
N SER A 36 -50.32 2.12 -27.34
CA SER A 36 -51.38 2.47 -26.40
C SER A 36 -50.95 3.66 -25.55
N THR A 37 -51.84 4.66 -25.49
CA THR A 37 -51.80 5.82 -24.60
C THR A 37 -52.36 5.43 -23.22
N PHE A 38 -52.10 6.15 -22.12
CA PHE A 38 -52.81 7.40 -21.80
C PHE A 38 -52.13 8.28 -20.72
N THR A 39 -52.22 9.59 -20.95
CA THR A 39 -52.23 10.73 -19.98
C THR A 39 -51.25 10.80 -18.80
N SER A 40 -50.39 11.82 -18.85
CA SER A 40 -49.93 12.59 -17.68
C SER A 40 -50.99 13.63 -17.25
N PRO A 41 -50.79 14.26 -16.08
CA PRO A 41 -50.37 15.67 -16.07
C PRO A 41 -49.27 15.94 -15.03
N SER A 42 -48.44 16.98 -15.03
CA SER A 42 -47.92 17.95 -16.01
C SER A 42 -47.25 19.03 -15.16
N HIS A 43 -45.96 19.33 -15.35
CA HIS A 43 -45.42 20.70 -15.23
C HIS A 43 -43.99 20.79 -15.78
N SER A 44 -43.77 21.75 -16.66
CA SER A 44 -42.48 22.28 -17.13
C SER A 44 -42.74 23.74 -17.56
N PRO A 45 -41.72 24.63 -17.52
CA PRO A 45 -40.79 24.81 -18.65
C PRO A 45 -39.35 25.12 -18.18
N SER A 46 -38.31 25.36 -18.99
CA SER A 46 -38.11 25.27 -20.45
C SER A 46 -36.62 25.08 -20.81
N TYR A 47 -36.38 24.21 -21.78
CA TYR A 47 -35.32 24.20 -22.79
C TYR A 47 -34.47 25.46 -23.03
N HIS A 48 -33.19 25.22 -23.35
CA HIS A 48 -32.69 25.54 -24.69
C HIS A 48 -31.74 24.43 -25.22
N SER A 49 -31.48 24.42 -26.53
CA SER A 49 -30.88 23.29 -27.26
C SER A 49 -29.99 23.75 -28.40
N ILE A 50 -28.87 23.06 -28.67
CA ILE A 50 -27.97 23.34 -29.80
C ILE A 50 -27.75 22.07 -30.64
N VAL A 51 -27.64 22.26 -31.96
CA VAL A 51 -27.64 21.22 -32.99
C VAL A 51 -26.24 20.67 -33.27
N CYS A 52 -26.13 19.36 -33.50
CA CYS A 52 -24.90 18.71 -33.95
C CYS A 52 -24.73 18.80 -35.48
N GLY A 53 -23.61 19.32 -35.96
CA GLY A 53 -23.27 19.43 -37.38
C GLY A 53 -21.91 18.83 -37.71
N ARG A 54 -21.87 17.89 -38.66
CA ARG A 54 -20.60 17.33 -39.20
C ARG A 54 -19.96 18.31 -40.18
N PHE A 55 -18.65 18.52 -40.08
CA PHE A 55 -17.84 19.01 -41.21
C PHE A 55 -16.52 18.22 -41.38
N ARG A 56 -15.90 18.38 -42.56
CA ARG A 56 -14.81 17.52 -43.07
C ARG A 56 -13.42 17.93 -42.58
N PHE A 57 -12.50 16.96 -42.66
CA PHE A 57 -11.05 17.21 -42.69
C PHE A 57 -10.66 18.26 -43.74
N LEU A 58 -9.73 19.14 -43.36
CA LEU A 58 -8.85 19.89 -44.25
C LEU A 58 -7.52 20.07 -43.50
N SER A 59 -6.39 19.70 -44.13
CA SER A 59 -5.09 19.83 -43.49
C SER A 59 -4.43 21.16 -43.86
N LEU A 60 -3.84 21.83 -42.87
CA LEU A 60 -2.91 22.94 -43.08
C LEU A 60 -1.84 22.86 -41.99
N ARG A 61 -0.57 22.86 -42.42
CA ARG A 61 0.57 23.03 -41.51
C ARG A 61 0.74 24.52 -41.20
N SER A 62 0.95 24.85 -39.94
CA SER A 62 1.70 26.05 -39.57
C SER A 62 2.63 25.74 -38.40
N ASN A 63 3.91 26.07 -38.55
CA ASN A 63 4.82 26.13 -37.42
C ASN A 63 4.51 27.42 -36.66
N ASN A 64 4.40 27.35 -35.34
CA ASN A 64 4.55 28.53 -34.50
C ASN A 64 5.10 28.14 -33.12
N THR A 65 6.37 28.46 -32.89
CA THR A 65 7.04 28.32 -31.60
C THR A 65 6.57 29.44 -30.67
N LEU A 66 5.55 29.18 -29.86
CA LEU A 66 5.09 30.11 -28.83
C LEU A 66 6.12 30.21 -27.70
N SER A 67 6.98 31.22 -27.79
CA SER A 67 7.83 31.64 -26.68
C SER A 67 6.96 32.26 -25.58
N THR A 68 6.87 31.59 -24.44
CA THR A 68 6.15 32.08 -23.25
C THR A 68 6.94 33.21 -22.58
N LYS A 69 6.79 34.44 -23.08
CA LYS A 69 7.17 35.64 -22.33
C LYS A 69 6.31 35.75 -21.08
N ALA A 70 6.91 35.58 -19.90
CA ALA A 70 6.32 36.03 -18.66
C ALA A 70 6.35 37.57 -18.60
N MET A 71 5.33 38.19 -18.00
CA MET A 71 5.23 39.64 -17.85
C MET A 71 5.89 40.11 -16.54
N ALA A 72 6.69 41.18 -16.62
CA ALA A 72 6.99 42.09 -15.50
C ALA A 72 7.69 43.38 -15.99
N ASP A 73 7.05 44.18 -16.86
CA ASP A 73 7.45 45.58 -17.06
C ASP A 73 6.63 46.45 -16.11
N SER A 74 7.18 46.75 -14.93
CA SER A 74 6.57 47.65 -13.94
C SER A 74 7.66 48.34 -13.12
N GLN A 75 7.64 49.67 -13.08
CA GLN A 75 8.62 50.48 -12.35
C GLN A 75 8.49 50.27 -10.83
N THR A 76 9.57 49.83 -10.18
CA THR A 76 9.67 49.74 -8.72
C THR A 76 9.91 51.12 -8.08
N ILE A 77 9.30 51.35 -6.92
CA ILE A 77 9.50 52.57 -6.13
C ILE A 77 10.83 52.46 -5.38
N ALA A 78 11.71 53.45 -5.56
CA ALA A 78 13.01 53.47 -4.90
C ALA A 78 12.89 53.70 -3.38
N VAL A 79 13.42 52.76 -2.59
CA VAL A 79 13.58 52.87 -1.13
C VAL A 79 14.90 53.62 -0.83
N PRO A 80 14.99 54.45 0.23
CA PRO A 80 16.21 55.17 0.55
C PRO A 80 17.41 54.24 0.80
N LYS A 81 18.57 54.59 0.22
CA LYS A 81 19.83 53.90 0.52
C LYS A 81 20.29 54.23 1.93
N HIS A 82 20.17 53.26 2.83
CA HIS A 82 21.10 53.16 3.97
C HIS A 82 22.40 52.50 3.50
N ASP A 83 23.53 52.86 4.12
CA ASP A 83 24.84 52.28 3.83
C ASP A 83 24.96 50.84 4.34
N SER A 84 24.35 49.90 3.62
CA SER A 84 24.73 48.49 3.71
C SER A 84 26.17 48.34 3.24
N GLN A 85 27.00 47.66 4.04
CA GLN A 85 28.34 47.26 3.58
C GLN A 85 28.20 46.46 2.30
N SER A 86 28.90 46.85 1.24
CA SER A 86 28.80 46.15 -0.04
C SER A 86 29.28 44.71 0.11
N SER A 87 28.35 43.76 -0.07
CA SER A 87 28.67 42.33 -0.07
C SER A 87 29.67 42.04 -1.17
N ALA A 88 30.92 41.75 -0.78
CA ALA A 88 32.01 41.56 -1.74
C ALA A 88 31.68 40.43 -2.73
N ALA A 89 31.71 40.74 -4.02
CA ALA A 89 31.45 39.78 -5.08
C ALA A 89 32.52 38.67 -5.07
N GLY A 90 32.16 37.49 -4.56
CA GLY A 90 33.00 36.29 -4.59
C GLY A 90 32.83 35.30 -3.43
N ASN A 91 32.26 35.72 -2.29
CA ASN A 91 32.07 34.80 -1.15
C ASN A 91 30.90 33.84 -1.38
N LYS A 92 31.17 32.53 -1.22
CA LYS A 92 30.15 31.48 -1.29
C LYS A 92 29.23 31.56 -0.07
N GLN A 93 27.93 31.34 -0.23
CA GLN A 93 26.96 31.42 0.87
C GLN A 93 26.12 30.15 1.03
N ALA A 94 25.94 29.71 2.28
CA ALA A 94 25.11 28.58 2.66
C ALA A 94 24.00 29.02 3.62
N LEU A 95 22.73 28.86 3.23
CA LEU A 95 21.57 29.12 4.10
C LEU A 95 21.21 27.83 4.85
N ILE A 96 21.20 27.86 6.18
CA ILE A 96 20.88 26.70 7.03
C ILE A 96 19.73 27.07 7.96
N SER A 97 18.60 26.36 7.87
CA SER A 97 17.42 26.57 8.73
C SER A 97 16.78 25.23 9.05
N LEU A 98 17.06 24.67 10.23
CA LEU A 98 16.68 23.30 10.58
C LEU A 98 15.75 23.24 11.78
N SER A 99 14.73 22.41 11.66
CA SER A 99 13.98 21.87 12.79
C SER A 99 14.82 20.83 13.54
N ASP A 100 15.14 19.70 12.89
CA ASP A 100 16.05 18.68 13.41
C ASP A 100 17.51 19.10 13.18
N LYS A 101 18.28 19.18 14.25
CA LYS A 101 19.67 19.66 14.27
C LYS A 101 20.69 18.52 14.38
N LYS A 102 20.25 17.28 14.13
CA LYS A 102 21.12 16.11 13.96
C LYS A 102 22.23 16.40 12.94
N ASP A 103 23.47 16.01 13.28
CA ASP A 103 24.68 16.17 12.47
C ASP A 103 25.02 17.63 12.05
N LEU A 104 24.37 18.64 12.64
CA LEU A 104 24.57 20.07 12.30
C LEU A 104 26.01 20.56 12.45
N ALA A 105 26.75 20.04 13.44
CA ALA A 105 28.16 20.40 13.64
C ALA A 105 29.08 19.84 12.54
N LEU A 106 28.76 18.69 11.94
CA LEU A 106 29.48 18.14 10.79
C LEU A 106 29.27 19.02 9.56
N LEU A 107 28.01 19.39 9.30
CA LEU A 107 27.62 20.26 8.19
C LEU A 107 28.27 21.66 8.31
N GLY A 108 28.11 22.31 9.48
CA GLY A 108 28.57 23.68 9.70
C GLY A 108 30.09 23.82 9.60
N ASN A 109 30.84 22.95 10.30
CA ASN A 109 32.30 22.96 10.20
C ASN A 109 32.79 22.61 8.79
N GLY A 110 32.22 21.57 8.16
CA GLY A 110 32.60 21.17 6.79
C GLY A 110 32.33 22.24 5.74
N LEU A 111 31.27 23.06 5.90
CA LEU A 111 31.02 24.21 5.03
C LEU A 111 31.98 25.38 5.32
N GLN A 112 32.28 25.66 6.60
CA GLN A 112 33.22 26.71 6.98
C GLN A 112 34.66 26.39 6.52
N GLU A 113 35.10 25.13 6.62
CA GLU A 113 36.36 24.63 6.03
C GLU A 113 36.47 24.91 4.52
N LEU A 114 35.34 24.90 3.80
CA LEU A 114 35.26 25.11 2.35
C LEU A 114 35.05 26.58 1.96
N GLY A 115 35.15 27.50 2.93
CA GLY A 115 35.05 28.94 2.73
C GLY A 115 33.63 29.47 2.53
N TYR A 116 32.60 28.73 2.96
CA TYR A 116 31.22 29.22 2.90
C TYR A 116 30.91 30.15 4.08
N THR A 117 30.35 31.32 3.77
CA THR A 117 29.67 32.16 4.76
C THR A 117 28.32 31.52 5.09
N ILE A 118 28.12 31.14 6.35
CA ILE A 118 26.89 30.47 6.79
C ILE A 118 25.88 31.51 7.26
N VAL A 119 24.68 31.45 6.69
CA VAL A 119 23.53 32.29 7.05
C VAL A 119 22.49 31.41 7.73
N SER A 120 21.95 31.83 8.88
CA SER A 120 20.98 31.02 9.63
C SER A 120 20.01 31.87 10.47
N THR A 121 18.94 31.28 11.00
CA THR A 121 17.89 31.96 11.78
C THR A 121 17.66 31.28 13.12
N GLY A 122 17.33 32.09 14.14
CA GLY A 122 16.89 31.67 15.47
C GLY A 122 17.71 30.54 16.09
N GLY A 123 17.02 29.51 16.60
CA GLY A 123 17.65 28.36 17.25
C GLY A 123 18.53 27.46 16.37
N THR A 124 18.57 27.67 15.04
CA THR A 124 19.57 27.01 14.18
C THR A 124 20.89 27.78 14.22
N ALA A 125 20.82 29.12 14.16
CA ALA A 125 22.00 29.98 14.30
C ALA A 125 22.71 29.72 15.64
N SER A 126 21.97 29.71 16.75
CA SER A 126 22.59 29.49 18.07
C SER A 126 23.11 28.07 18.29
N ALA A 127 22.58 27.06 17.60
CA ALA A 127 23.14 25.70 17.63
C ALA A 127 24.46 25.60 16.83
N LEU A 128 24.60 26.37 15.74
CA LEU A 128 25.85 26.53 14.98
C LEU A 128 26.89 27.35 15.77
N GLU A 129 26.49 28.49 16.35
CA GLU A 129 27.34 29.33 17.21
C GLU A 129 27.93 28.50 18.38
N ASN A 130 27.10 27.69 19.05
CA ASN A 130 27.53 26.77 20.12
C ASN A 130 28.46 25.63 19.63
N ALA A 131 28.46 25.31 18.34
CA ALA A 131 29.36 24.34 17.73
C ALA A 131 30.70 24.97 17.25
N GLY A 132 30.92 26.26 17.52
CA GLY A 132 32.09 27.01 17.09
C GLY A 132 32.01 27.56 15.66
N VAL A 133 30.85 27.46 15.01
CA VAL A 133 30.63 27.87 13.61
C VAL A 133 30.23 29.34 13.54
N SER A 134 30.87 30.11 12.66
CA SER A 134 30.59 31.53 12.45
C SER A 134 29.31 31.71 11.61
N VAL A 135 28.34 32.46 12.14
CA VAL A 135 27.01 32.63 11.53
C VAL A 135 26.65 34.10 11.30
N THR A 136 26.23 34.43 10.08
CA THR A 136 25.44 35.63 9.77
C THR A 136 23.97 35.33 10.03
N LYS A 137 23.27 36.20 10.74
CA LYS A 137 21.85 35.97 11.07
C LYS A 137 20.93 36.49 9.96
N VAL A 138 19.86 35.77 9.62
CA VAL A 138 18.94 36.12 8.52
C VAL A 138 18.43 37.55 8.66
N GLU A 139 18.17 37.99 9.89
CA GLU A 139 17.65 39.29 10.26
C GLU A 139 18.65 40.44 9.95
N GLN A 140 19.96 40.13 9.88
CA GLN A 140 21.02 41.03 9.43
C GLN A 140 21.06 41.17 7.89
N LEU A 141 20.64 40.13 7.16
CA LEU A 141 20.61 40.10 5.70
C LEU A 141 19.31 40.67 5.11
N THR A 142 18.19 40.52 5.82
CA THR A 142 16.90 41.10 5.44
C THR A 142 16.75 42.55 5.90
N CYS A 143 17.51 42.99 6.91
CA CYS A 143 17.31 44.24 7.65
C CYS A 143 15.88 44.38 8.22
N PHE A 144 15.24 43.24 8.50
CA PHE A 144 13.82 43.16 8.89
C PHE A 144 13.66 42.30 10.15
N PRO A 145 12.90 42.73 11.16
CA PRO A 145 12.76 42.03 12.43
C PRO A 145 11.94 40.74 12.32
N GLU A 146 12.12 39.83 13.26
CA GLU A 146 11.20 38.70 13.44
C GLU A 146 9.84 39.24 13.91
N MET A 147 8.75 38.84 13.24
CA MET A 147 7.37 39.25 13.53
C MET A 147 6.40 38.10 13.27
N LEU A 148 5.17 38.22 13.79
CA LEU A 148 4.13 37.18 13.71
C LEU A 148 4.68 35.83 14.19
N ASP A 149 5.35 35.85 15.35
CA ASP A 149 5.90 34.67 16.03
C ASP A 149 6.83 33.81 15.14
N GLY A 150 7.53 34.48 14.22
CA GLY A 150 8.47 33.88 13.29
C GLY A 150 7.88 33.41 11.95
N ARG A 151 6.55 33.43 11.79
CA ARG A 151 5.82 32.87 10.63
C ARG A 151 6.25 33.43 9.26
N VAL A 152 6.86 34.61 9.20
CA VAL A 152 7.24 35.30 7.95
C VAL A 152 8.75 35.52 7.74
N LYS A 153 9.60 35.11 8.69
CA LYS A 153 10.99 35.60 8.79
C LYS A 153 11.92 35.30 7.61
N THR A 154 11.66 34.25 6.84
CA THR A 154 12.43 33.90 5.62
C THR A 154 11.74 34.28 4.32
N LEU A 155 10.48 34.75 4.36
CA LEU A 155 9.65 35.07 3.18
C LEU A 155 10.02 36.44 2.58
N HIS A 156 11.31 36.70 2.39
CA HIS A 156 11.87 38.00 2.04
C HIS A 156 12.61 37.98 0.68
N PRO A 157 12.57 39.06 -0.14
CA PRO A 157 13.31 39.13 -1.40
C PRO A 157 14.82 38.88 -1.28
N ASN A 158 15.47 39.35 -0.21
CA ASN A 158 16.91 39.13 0.00
C ASN A 158 17.26 37.64 0.22
N ILE A 159 16.28 36.81 0.62
CA ILE A 159 16.43 35.36 0.70
C ILE A 159 16.05 34.72 -0.64
N HIS A 160 14.80 34.89 -1.08
CA HIS A 160 14.30 34.19 -2.26
C HIS A 160 14.94 34.65 -3.58
N GLY A 161 15.33 35.93 -3.70
CA GLY A 161 16.09 36.44 -4.84
C GLY A 161 17.49 35.83 -4.92
N GLY A 162 18.19 35.77 -3.79
CA GLY A 162 19.51 35.12 -3.68
C GLY A 162 19.49 33.62 -3.97
N ILE A 163 18.34 32.95 -3.78
CA ILE A 163 18.13 31.54 -4.13
C ILE A 163 17.68 31.36 -5.60
N LEU A 164 16.82 32.25 -6.13
CA LEU A 164 16.16 32.10 -7.43
C LEU A 164 16.87 32.79 -8.61
N ALA A 165 17.88 33.61 -8.35
CA ALA A 165 18.64 34.25 -9.42
C ALA A 165 19.40 33.21 -10.25
N ARG A 166 19.12 33.19 -11.55
CA ARG A 166 19.86 32.37 -12.51
C ARG A 166 21.18 33.06 -12.83
N ARG A 167 22.29 32.44 -12.46
CA ARG A 167 23.65 32.96 -12.67
C ARG A 167 24.02 33.01 -14.15
N ASP A 168 23.35 32.22 -14.99
CA ASP A 168 23.45 32.28 -16.45
C ASP A 168 22.64 33.41 -17.11
N GLN A 169 21.87 34.20 -16.35
CA GLN A 169 21.12 35.35 -16.85
C GLN A 169 21.72 36.67 -16.32
N LYS A 170 22.43 37.40 -17.19
CA LYS A 170 23.08 38.68 -16.85
C LYS A 170 22.14 39.66 -16.13
N HIS A 171 20.90 39.81 -16.63
CA HIS A 171 19.90 40.71 -16.05
C HIS A 171 19.39 40.29 -14.65
N HIS A 172 19.42 39.00 -14.28
CA HIS A 172 19.14 38.59 -12.90
C HIS A 172 20.25 39.07 -11.96
N MET A 173 21.50 38.88 -12.35
CA MET A 173 22.67 39.30 -11.55
C MET A 173 22.78 40.82 -11.45
N GLU A 174 22.42 41.56 -12.51
CA GLU A 174 22.33 43.02 -12.49
C GLU A 174 21.25 43.50 -11.52
N ALA A 175 20.05 42.90 -11.54
CA ALA A 175 18.99 43.24 -10.60
C ALA A 175 19.35 42.92 -9.13
N LEU A 176 20.04 41.81 -8.87
CA LEU A 176 20.57 41.49 -7.53
C LEU A 176 21.57 42.55 -7.06
N ASN A 177 22.53 42.92 -7.91
CA ASN A 177 23.56 43.92 -7.59
C ASN A 177 22.95 45.32 -7.33
N GLU A 178 21.94 45.71 -8.11
CA GLU A 178 21.22 46.99 -7.92
C GLU A 178 20.54 47.08 -6.55
N HIS A 179 20.02 45.96 -6.05
CA HIS A 179 19.28 45.87 -4.78
C HIS A 179 20.15 45.38 -3.60
N GLY A 180 21.45 45.13 -3.81
CA GLY A 180 22.39 44.68 -2.76
C GLY A 180 22.14 43.26 -2.26
N ILE A 181 21.57 42.38 -3.09
CA ILE A 181 21.18 41.02 -2.70
C ILE A 181 22.29 40.01 -3.05
N GLY A 182 22.81 39.31 -2.05
CA GLY A 182 23.76 38.21 -2.23
C GLY A 182 23.12 36.92 -2.77
N THR A 183 23.93 36.02 -3.33
CA THR A 183 23.50 34.72 -3.86
C THR A 183 23.82 33.57 -2.92
N PHE A 184 22.89 32.61 -2.79
CA PHE A 184 23.14 31.34 -2.12
C PHE A 184 23.64 30.26 -3.07
N ASP A 185 24.60 29.46 -2.62
CA ASP A 185 25.13 28.26 -3.30
C ASP A 185 24.57 26.97 -2.72
N VAL A 186 24.23 26.98 -1.43
CA VAL A 186 23.70 25.84 -0.67
C VAL A 186 22.53 26.30 0.18
N VAL A 187 21.46 25.51 0.22
CA VAL A 187 20.28 25.70 1.06
C VAL A 187 19.98 24.38 1.77
N VAL A 188 20.19 24.35 3.09
CA VAL A 188 19.92 23.17 3.92
C VAL A 188 18.75 23.46 4.86
N VAL A 189 17.62 22.80 4.60
CA VAL A 189 16.35 23.07 5.29
C VAL A 189 15.61 21.75 5.50
N ASN A 190 15.34 21.39 6.74
CA ASN A 190 14.37 20.35 7.09
C ASN A 190 13.17 20.98 7.82
N LEU A 191 11.98 20.43 7.57
CA LEU A 191 10.72 21.02 7.97
C LEU A 191 10.41 20.77 9.46
N TYR A 192 9.45 21.52 10.00
CA TYR A 192 8.85 21.19 11.30
C TYR A 192 8.29 19.76 11.28
N PRO A 193 8.36 19.00 12.39
CA PRO A 193 8.02 17.58 12.43
C PRO A 193 6.49 17.40 12.53
N PHE A 194 5.75 18.05 11.63
CA PHE A 194 4.28 18.05 11.59
C PHE A 194 3.73 16.62 11.62
N TYR A 195 4.33 15.73 10.83
CA TYR A 195 3.99 14.30 10.80
C TYR A 195 4.08 13.68 12.21
N ASP A 196 5.26 13.70 12.83
CA ASP A 196 5.48 13.10 14.16
C ASP A 196 4.63 13.76 15.25
N LYS A 197 4.34 15.07 15.11
CA LYS A 197 3.44 15.85 15.97
C LYS A 197 1.99 15.37 15.88
N VAL A 198 1.40 15.35 14.68
CA VAL A 198 0.00 14.93 14.50
C VAL A 198 -0.20 13.42 14.72
N THR A 199 0.86 12.62 14.63
CA THR A 199 0.84 11.17 14.90
C THR A 199 1.30 10.81 16.32
N SER A 200 1.56 11.80 17.19
CA SER A 200 2.07 11.55 18.55
C SER A 200 1.02 10.92 19.46
N THR A 201 1.47 10.22 20.52
CA THR A 201 0.59 9.53 21.47
C THR A 201 -0.31 10.53 22.22
N GLY A 202 -1.61 10.47 21.96
CA GLY A 202 -2.60 11.43 22.46
C GLY A 202 -3.07 12.46 21.43
N GLY A 203 -2.41 12.52 20.26
CA GLY A 203 -2.69 13.47 19.20
C GLY A 203 -2.21 14.90 19.52
N ILE A 204 -2.70 15.85 18.73
CA ILE A 204 -2.48 17.28 18.89
C ILE A 204 -3.84 17.98 18.82
N ASN A 205 -4.02 19.10 19.51
CA ASN A 205 -5.21 19.94 19.31
C ASN A 205 -5.13 20.65 17.94
N PHE A 206 -6.24 21.24 17.51
CA PHE A 206 -6.34 21.84 16.18
C PHE A 206 -5.39 23.03 16.03
N GLU A 207 -5.35 23.90 17.04
CA GLU A 207 -4.59 25.15 17.06
C GLU A 207 -3.08 24.89 16.99
N ASP A 208 -2.55 24.04 17.88
CA ASP A 208 -1.15 23.60 17.85
C ASP A 208 -0.81 22.87 16.55
N GLY A 209 -1.76 22.11 15.98
CA GLY A 209 -1.61 21.48 14.66
C GLY A 209 -1.39 22.52 13.56
N ILE A 210 -2.20 23.59 13.54
CA ILE A 210 -2.07 24.72 12.60
C ILE A 210 -0.75 25.48 12.80
N GLU A 211 -0.29 25.71 14.03
CA GLU A 211 1.01 26.37 14.29
C GLU A 211 2.22 25.51 13.86
N ASN A 212 2.07 24.19 13.72
CA ASN A 212 3.14 23.30 13.21
C ASN A 212 3.17 23.20 11.67
N ILE A 213 2.33 23.94 10.95
CA ILE A 213 2.38 24.04 9.48
C ILE A 213 3.44 25.08 9.06
N ASP A 214 4.56 24.59 8.54
CA ASP A 214 5.70 25.41 8.09
C ASP A 214 5.44 26.01 6.71
N ILE A 215 5.56 27.34 6.59
CA ILE A 215 5.41 28.09 5.33
C ILE A 215 6.78 28.47 4.75
N GLY A 216 7.74 28.82 5.61
CA GLY A 216 9.06 29.31 5.22
C GLY A 216 9.96 28.19 4.69
N GLY A 217 9.93 27.03 5.35
CA GLY A 217 10.69 25.84 4.95
C GLY A 217 10.34 25.36 3.54
N PRO A 218 9.07 25.03 3.23
CA PRO A 218 8.68 24.57 1.91
C PRO A 218 8.92 25.62 0.81
N ALA A 219 8.76 26.91 1.13
CA ALA A 219 9.08 27.99 0.21
C ALA A 219 10.57 28.03 -0.16
N MET A 220 11.48 27.92 0.82
CA MET A 220 12.92 27.88 0.58
C MET A 220 13.35 26.60 -0.16
N ILE A 221 12.86 25.44 0.26
CA ILE A 221 13.16 24.14 -0.38
C ILE A 221 12.74 24.15 -1.86
N ARG A 222 11.50 24.56 -2.16
CA ARG A 222 11.00 24.64 -3.56
C ARG A 222 11.74 25.69 -4.38
N ALA A 223 12.17 26.80 -3.77
CA ALA A 223 12.97 27.81 -4.46
C ALA A 223 14.36 27.27 -4.87
N ALA A 224 15.06 26.62 -3.94
CA ALA A 224 16.38 26.05 -4.21
C ALA A 224 16.31 24.87 -5.20
N ALA A 225 15.34 23.97 -5.04
CA ALA A 225 15.11 22.86 -5.97
C ALA A 225 14.75 23.33 -7.39
N LYS A 226 14.01 24.44 -7.52
CA LYS A 226 13.75 25.09 -8.83
C LYS A 226 15.03 25.60 -9.49
N ASN A 227 15.97 26.15 -8.71
CA ASN A 227 17.23 26.72 -9.21
C ASN A 227 18.44 25.76 -9.07
N HIS A 228 18.21 24.45 -9.08
CA HIS A 228 19.22 23.42 -8.73
C HIS A 228 20.50 23.41 -9.59
N LYS A 229 20.46 24.05 -10.77
CA LYS A 229 21.65 24.30 -11.59
C LYS A 229 22.69 25.11 -10.81
N ASP A 230 22.25 26.16 -10.14
CA ASP A 230 23.08 27.17 -9.50
C ASP A 230 23.13 27.01 -7.96
N VAL A 231 22.15 26.32 -7.36
CA VAL A 231 22.01 26.13 -5.89
C VAL A 231 21.86 24.65 -5.52
N LEU A 232 22.56 24.17 -4.51
CA LEU A 232 22.35 22.84 -3.93
C LEU A 232 21.29 22.90 -2.83
N VAL A 233 20.35 21.95 -2.82
CA VAL A 233 19.28 21.85 -1.81
C VAL A 233 19.40 20.54 -1.03
N VAL A 234 19.38 20.59 0.30
CA VAL A 234 19.44 19.39 1.15
C VAL A 234 18.37 19.45 2.24
N VAL A 235 17.71 18.31 2.48
CA VAL A 235 16.52 18.19 3.35
C VAL A 235 16.63 17.07 4.41
N ASP A 236 17.78 16.39 4.48
CA ASP A 236 18.02 15.19 5.29
C ASP A 236 19.51 15.14 5.71
N SER A 237 19.79 14.81 6.98
CA SER A 237 21.18 14.80 7.49
C SER A 237 22.05 13.71 6.84
N GLN A 238 21.43 12.67 6.28
CA GLN A 238 22.12 11.59 5.58
C GLN A 238 22.82 12.04 4.29
N ASP A 239 22.39 13.16 3.68
CA ASP A 239 23.03 13.69 2.47
C ASP A 239 24.25 14.58 2.80
N TYR A 240 24.49 14.96 4.07
CA TYR A 240 25.58 15.89 4.43
C TYR A 240 26.98 15.40 4.01
N PRO A 241 27.35 14.11 4.12
CA PRO A 241 28.65 13.63 3.64
C PRO A 241 28.80 13.73 2.11
N GLU A 242 27.78 13.32 1.36
CA GLU A 242 27.78 13.36 -0.12
C GLU A 242 27.81 14.81 -0.63
N LEU A 243 27.12 15.74 0.06
CA LEU A 243 27.20 17.17 -0.18
C LEU A 243 28.64 17.69 0.03
N LEU A 244 29.25 17.40 1.18
CA LEU A 244 30.59 17.91 1.52
C LEU A 244 31.68 17.32 0.61
N GLU A 245 31.53 16.07 0.15
CA GLU A 245 32.41 15.46 -0.86
C GLU A 245 32.23 16.12 -2.24
N PHE A 246 30.98 16.30 -2.70
CA PHE A 246 30.69 17.01 -3.95
C PHE A 246 31.26 18.44 -3.95
N LEU A 247 31.14 19.16 -2.83
CA LEU A 247 31.66 20.51 -2.65
C LEU A 247 33.19 20.58 -2.57
N LYS A 248 33.86 19.50 -2.13
CA LYS A 248 35.32 19.31 -2.18
C LYS A 248 35.83 18.97 -3.58
N GLY A 249 34.97 18.38 -4.43
CA GLY A 249 35.24 18.05 -5.83
C GLY A 249 35.01 19.19 -6.83
N GLY A 250 34.86 18.83 -8.11
CA GLY A 250 34.68 19.77 -9.24
C GLY A 250 33.31 20.46 -9.31
N GLN A 251 32.34 20.04 -8.48
CA GLN A 251 30.97 20.57 -8.40
C GLN A 251 30.15 20.53 -9.72
N ASP A 252 30.59 19.72 -10.68
CA ASP A 252 30.12 19.69 -12.07
C ASP A 252 29.00 18.66 -12.33
N ASP A 253 28.88 17.59 -11.54
CA ASP A 253 27.83 16.58 -11.73
C ASP A 253 26.41 17.17 -11.60
N GLN A 254 25.74 17.24 -12.74
CA GLN A 254 24.36 17.70 -12.87
C GLN A 254 23.34 16.65 -12.41
N GLN A 255 23.71 15.37 -12.31
CA GLN A 255 22.82 14.33 -11.80
C GLN A 255 22.68 14.40 -10.29
N PHE A 256 23.77 14.61 -9.53
CA PHE A 256 23.70 14.91 -8.10
C PHE A 256 22.82 16.13 -7.81
N ARG A 257 23.00 17.25 -8.55
CA ARG A 257 22.14 18.44 -8.45
C ARG A 257 20.66 18.12 -8.67
N ARG A 258 20.34 17.26 -9.66
CA ARG A 258 18.95 16.82 -9.96
C ARG A 258 18.40 15.82 -8.93
N LYS A 259 19.23 14.92 -8.41
CA LYS A 259 18.90 13.97 -7.32
C LYS A 259 18.45 14.74 -6.08
N LEU A 260 19.22 15.74 -5.68
CA LEU A 260 18.89 16.66 -4.59
C LEU A 260 17.59 17.43 -4.85
N ALA A 261 17.43 18.03 -6.04
CA ALA A 261 16.22 18.75 -6.42
C ALA A 261 14.95 17.87 -6.39
N TRP A 262 15.06 16.62 -6.87
CA TRP A 262 13.99 15.64 -6.80
C TRP A 262 13.66 15.27 -5.35
N LYS A 263 14.66 14.98 -4.51
CA LYS A 263 14.48 14.64 -3.09
C LYS A 263 13.79 15.80 -2.33
N ALA A 264 14.18 17.04 -2.63
CA ALA A 264 13.57 18.25 -2.09
C ALA A 264 12.09 18.42 -2.47
N PHE A 265 11.73 18.24 -3.76
CA PHE A 265 10.32 18.28 -4.17
C PHE A 265 9.51 17.09 -3.61
N GLN A 266 10.10 15.90 -3.51
CA GLN A 266 9.44 14.73 -2.93
C GLN A 266 9.20 14.89 -1.42
N HIS A 267 10.14 15.49 -0.68
CA HIS A 267 9.99 15.78 0.74
C HIS A 267 8.80 16.71 1.00
N VAL A 268 8.69 17.81 0.24
CA VAL A 268 7.55 18.72 0.34
C VAL A 268 6.24 18.06 -0.11
N ALA A 269 6.23 17.28 -1.19
CA ALA A 269 5.03 16.56 -1.62
C ALA A 269 4.51 15.56 -0.58
N SER A 270 5.40 14.88 0.15
CA SER A 270 5.02 14.00 1.26
C SER A 270 4.55 14.79 2.49
N TYR A 271 5.15 15.95 2.78
CA TYR A 271 4.71 16.86 3.84
C TYR A 271 3.30 17.41 3.57
N ASP A 272 3.08 17.97 2.38
CA ASP A 272 1.78 18.52 1.96
C ASP A 272 0.68 17.43 1.95
N SER A 273 1.03 16.18 1.63
CA SER A 273 0.11 15.03 1.72
C SER A 273 -0.36 14.78 3.15
N ALA A 274 0.57 14.80 4.12
CA ALA A 274 0.25 14.63 5.54
C ALA A 274 -0.57 15.81 6.11
N VAL A 275 -0.25 17.05 5.73
CA VAL A 275 -1.04 18.24 6.11
C VAL A 275 -2.47 18.15 5.55
N SER A 276 -2.61 17.77 4.27
CA SER A 276 -3.91 17.57 3.61
C SER A 276 -4.75 16.49 4.27
N GLU A 277 -4.16 15.32 4.57
CA GLU A 277 -4.85 14.22 5.24
C GLU A 277 -5.26 14.57 6.68
N TRP A 278 -4.39 15.24 7.44
CA TRP A 278 -4.71 15.70 8.79
C TRP A 278 -5.86 16.71 8.79
N LEU A 279 -5.82 17.70 7.89
CA LEU A 279 -6.89 18.71 7.75
C LEU A 279 -8.22 18.06 7.36
N TRP A 280 -8.24 17.10 6.42
CA TRP A 280 -9.47 16.40 6.05
C TRP A 280 -10.12 15.68 7.25
N LYS A 281 -9.31 15.04 8.10
CA LYS A 281 -9.78 14.39 9.33
C LYS A 281 -10.38 15.34 10.38
N GLN A 282 -10.18 16.65 10.27
CA GLN A 282 -10.85 17.65 11.13
C GLN A 282 -12.22 18.08 10.59
N THR A 283 -12.58 17.70 9.36
CA THR A 283 -13.86 18.07 8.74
C THR A 283 -14.98 17.11 9.13
N VAL A 284 -16.19 17.63 9.28
CA VAL A 284 -17.41 16.83 9.45
C VAL A 284 -18.02 16.59 8.06
N GLY A 285 -17.87 15.39 7.52
CA GLY A 285 -18.28 15.07 6.15
C GLY A 285 -18.00 13.64 5.73
N ASP A 286 -17.85 13.42 4.42
CA ASP A 286 -17.67 12.09 3.82
C ASP A 286 -16.34 11.43 4.20
N LYS A 287 -16.35 10.10 4.37
CA LYS A 287 -15.14 9.32 4.68
C LYS A 287 -14.06 9.42 3.59
N PHE A 288 -14.48 9.57 2.33
CA PHE A 288 -13.57 9.64 1.18
C PHE A 288 -13.36 11.09 0.75
N PRO A 289 -12.11 11.62 0.77
CA PRO A 289 -11.84 12.98 0.35
C PRO A 289 -12.00 13.14 -1.18
N PRO A 290 -12.49 14.29 -1.68
CA PRO A 290 -12.61 14.56 -3.12
C PRO A 290 -11.27 14.52 -3.90
N ASN A 291 -10.14 14.65 -3.20
CA ASN A 291 -8.80 14.43 -3.72
C ASN A 291 -8.02 13.58 -2.70
N PHE A 292 -7.31 12.56 -3.16
CA PHE A 292 -6.62 11.61 -2.29
C PHE A 292 -5.15 11.43 -2.72
N THR A 293 -4.23 11.47 -1.77
CA THR A 293 -2.78 11.45 -1.98
C THR A 293 -2.12 10.40 -1.10
N VAL A 294 -1.37 9.48 -1.72
CA VAL A 294 -0.66 8.39 -1.02
C VAL A 294 0.85 8.63 -1.09
N PRO A 295 1.49 9.17 -0.03
CA PRO A 295 2.93 9.43 -0.01
C PRO A 295 3.73 8.13 0.19
N LEU A 296 4.19 7.51 -0.91
CA LEU A 296 4.94 6.26 -0.88
C LEU A 296 6.46 6.47 -0.69
N SER A 297 7.07 5.64 0.16
CA SER A 297 8.52 5.62 0.42
C SER A 297 9.12 4.28 0.01
N LEU A 298 10.15 4.27 -0.85
CA LEU A 298 10.81 3.03 -1.31
C LEU A 298 11.51 2.32 -0.14
N LYS A 299 11.10 1.09 0.19
CA LYS A 299 11.76 0.23 1.20
C LYS A 299 12.83 -0.66 0.56
N SER A 300 12.57 -1.19 -0.63
CA SER A 300 13.53 -1.99 -1.40
C SER A 300 13.16 -2.10 -2.87
N SER A 301 14.15 -2.25 -3.75
CA SER A 301 13.93 -2.85 -5.07
C SER A 301 13.67 -4.34 -4.92
N LEU A 302 12.83 -4.92 -5.78
CA LEU A 302 12.57 -6.36 -5.79
C LEU A 302 13.20 -6.99 -7.03
N ARG A 303 13.59 -8.27 -6.89
CA ARG A 303 14.25 -9.04 -7.97
C ARG A 303 13.42 -9.11 -9.25
N TYR A 304 12.11 -9.23 -9.09
CA TYR A 304 11.07 -9.12 -10.12
C TYR A 304 9.70 -8.96 -9.45
N GLY A 305 8.65 -8.73 -10.25
CA GLY A 305 7.24 -8.67 -9.83
C GLY A 305 6.64 -10.06 -9.61
N GLU A 306 5.43 -10.31 -10.12
CA GLU A 306 4.86 -11.66 -10.08
C GLU A 306 5.65 -12.65 -10.95
N ASN A 307 6.18 -12.16 -12.08
CA ASN A 307 6.89 -12.94 -13.10
C ASN A 307 8.31 -12.38 -13.32
N PRO A 308 9.33 -13.23 -13.63
CA PRO A 308 10.73 -12.81 -13.78
C PRO A 308 11.04 -11.69 -14.78
N HIS A 309 10.15 -11.42 -15.74
CA HIS A 309 10.33 -10.35 -16.74
C HIS A 309 9.80 -8.98 -16.28
N GLN A 310 9.00 -8.93 -15.21
CA GLN A 310 8.46 -7.70 -14.64
C GLN A 310 9.45 -7.14 -13.61
N LYS A 311 9.85 -5.87 -13.72
CA LYS A 311 10.59 -5.17 -12.65
C LYS A 311 9.61 -4.76 -11.54
N ALA A 312 10.04 -4.81 -10.28
CA ALA A 312 9.22 -4.38 -9.15
C ALA A 312 10.06 -3.75 -8.02
N ALA A 313 9.36 -3.11 -7.10
CA ALA A 313 9.89 -2.48 -5.90
C ALA A 313 8.82 -2.56 -4.81
N PHE A 314 9.23 -2.62 -3.54
CA PHE A 314 8.33 -2.55 -2.40
C PHE A 314 8.39 -1.16 -1.76
N TYR A 315 7.21 -0.56 -1.60
CA TYR A 315 7.04 0.76 -0.99
C TYR A 315 6.28 0.64 0.32
N VAL A 316 6.62 1.48 1.28
CA VAL A 316 5.89 1.68 2.54
C VAL A 316 5.07 2.95 2.41
N ASP A 317 3.81 2.86 2.81
CA ASP A 317 2.91 4.00 2.91
C ASP A 317 3.34 4.93 4.06
N ARG A 318 3.24 6.25 3.84
CA ARG A 318 3.51 7.30 4.82
C ARG A 318 2.28 8.19 5.03
N SER A 319 1.09 7.67 4.77
CA SER A 319 -0.18 8.27 5.21
C SER A 319 -0.29 8.19 6.73
N ILE A 320 -0.89 9.20 7.35
CA ILE A 320 -1.14 9.28 8.80
C ILE A 320 -2.03 8.11 9.25
N SER A 321 -2.94 7.61 8.41
CA SER A 321 -3.75 6.40 8.68
C SER A 321 -2.94 5.13 8.94
N GLU A 322 -1.75 5.02 8.34
CA GLU A 322 -0.91 3.83 8.38
C GLU A 322 0.17 3.88 9.48
N VAL A 323 0.23 4.99 10.24
CA VAL A 323 1.14 5.08 11.39
C VAL A 323 0.70 4.10 12.47
N ASN A 324 1.65 3.27 12.91
CA ASN A 324 1.48 2.17 13.85
C ASN A 324 0.49 1.06 13.43
N ALA A 325 -0.16 1.17 12.26
CA ALA A 325 -1.15 0.23 11.76
C ALA A 325 -0.68 -1.24 11.82
N GLY A 326 0.55 -1.52 11.38
CA GLY A 326 1.16 -2.85 11.49
C GLY A 326 1.28 -3.58 10.15
N GLY A 327 0.83 -4.83 10.09
CA GLY A 327 0.85 -5.66 8.89
C GLY A 327 2.25 -6.01 8.36
N ILE A 328 2.29 -6.67 7.21
CA ILE A 328 3.55 -7.16 6.60
C ILE A 328 4.46 -6.01 6.10
N ALA A 329 3.90 -4.85 5.78
CA ALA A 329 4.68 -3.68 5.36
C ALA A 329 5.67 -3.21 6.44
N THR A 330 5.28 -3.30 7.72
CA THR A 330 6.10 -2.92 8.88
C THR A 330 6.87 -4.09 9.52
N ALA A 331 6.66 -5.32 9.05
CA ALA A 331 7.27 -6.52 9.62
C ALA A 331 8.82 -6.50 9.63
N ILE A 332 9.39 -7.10 10.69
CA ILE A 332 10.81 -7.28 10.92
C ILE A 332 11.21 -8.66 10.38
N GLN A 333 12.23 -8.71 9.51
CA GLN A 333 12.76 -9.97 8.99
C GLN A 333 13.99 -10.41 9.80
N HIS A 334 13.83 -11.47 10.60
CA HIS A 334 14.87 -11.98 11.51
C HIS A 334 15.86 -12.96 10.87
N HIS A 335 15.57 -13.45 9.66
CA HIS A 335 16.36 -14.46 8.93
C HIS A 335 15.97 -14.55 7.45
N GLY A 336 16.80 -15.22 6.64
CA GLY A 336 16.43 -15.70 5.29
C GLY A 336 16.89 -14.84 4.12
N LYS A 337 16.35 -15.16 2.93
CA LYS A 337 16.56 -14.36 1.70
C LYS A 337 15.67 -13.12 1.68
N GLU A 338 16.02 -12.15 0.85
CA GLU A 338 15.13 -11.03 0.48
C GLU A 338 13.70 -11.51 0.11
N MET A 339 12.69 -10.74 0.48
CA MET A 339 11.30 -10.94 0.05
C MET A 339 11.17 -10.75 -1.46
N SER A 340 10.44 -11.63 -2.14
CA SER A 340 9.93 -11.38 -3.51
C SER A 340 8.54 -10.72 -3.47
N TYR A 341 8.05 -10.25 -4.61
CA TYR A 341 6.70 -9.68 -4.75
C TYR A 341 5.62 -10.65 -4.26
N ASN A 342 5.65 -11.91 -4.73
CA ASN A 342 4.69 -12.94 -4.33
C ASN A 342 4.84 -13.32 -2.85
N ASN A 343 6.05 -13.21 -2.28
CA ASN A 343 6.23 -13.41 -0.83
C ASN A 343 5.51 -12.32 -0.01
N TYR A 344 5.46 -11.06 -0.47
CA TYR A 344 4.68 -10.02 0.20
C TYR A 344 3.17 -10.32 0.15
N LEU A 345 2.65 -10.70 -1.02
CA LEU A 345 1.24 -11.04 -1.20
C LEU A 345 0.79 -12.25 -0.37
N ASP A 346 1.54 -13.36 -0.43
CA ASP A 346 1.19 -14.58 0.30
C ASP A 346 1.38 -14.39 1.83
N ALA A 347 2.38 -13.60 2.26
CA ALA A 347 2.58 -13.33 3.69
C ALA A 347 1.49 -12.42 4.27
N ASP A 348 1.04 -11.42 3.50
CA ASP A 348 -0.06 -10.53 3.92
C ASP A 348 -1.38 -11.29 4.01
N ALA A 349 -1.68 -12.15 3.03
CA ALA A 349 -2.83 -13.05 3.09
C ALA A 349 -2.76 -14.01 4.30
N ALA A 350 -1.60 -14.59 4.60
CA ALA A 350 -1.43 -15.48 5.75
C ALA A 350 -1.58 -14.74 7.10
N TRP A 351 -0.97 -13.55 7.19
CA TRP A 351 -0.97 -12.75 8.40
C TRP A 351 -2.35 -12.17 8.72
N ASN A 352 -3.04 -11.62 7.72
CA ASN A 352 -4.37 -11.07 7.89
C ASN A 352 -5.39 -12.16 8.20
N CYS A 353 -5.27 -13.35 7.60
CA CYS A 353 -6.13 -14.50 7.94
C CYS A 353 -5.90 -15.01 9.37
N VAL A 354 -4.64 -15.26 9.80
CA VAL A 354 -4.39 -15.77 11.16
C VAL A 354 -4.75 -14.74 12.24
N SER A 355 -4.63 -13.45 11.92
CA SER A 355 -4.95 -12.33 12.82
C SER A 355 -6.42 -12.25 13.22
N GLU A 356 -7.35 -12.89 12.49
CA GLU A 356 -8.78 -12.89 12.84
C GLU A 356 -9.08 -13.67 14.13
N PHE A 357 -8.35 -14.77 14.34
CA PHE A 357 -8.68 -15.77 15.35
C PHE A 357 -8.19 -15.35 16.73
N LYS A 358 -9.03 -15.59 17.76
CA LYS A 358 -8.74 -15.31 19.17
C LYS A 358 -7.99 -16.46 19.87
N ASN A 359 -8.35 -17.70 19.53
CA ASN A 359 -7.72 -18.91 20.08
C ASN A 359 -6.38 -19.18 19.36
N PRO A 360 -5.41 -19.92 19.94
CA PRO A 360 -4.15 -20.22 19.27
C PRO A 360 -4.41 -20.96 17.94
N THR A 361 -3.90 -20.39 16.85
CA THR A 361 -4.28 -20.77 15.49
C THR A 361 -3.06 -20.84 14.56
N CYS A 362 -3.06 -21.86 13.71
CA CYS A 362 -2.15 -21.98 12.57
C CYS A 362 -2.93 -21.76 11.26
N VAL A 363 -2.37 -20.95 10.37
CA VAL A 363 -2.82 -20.77 8.98
C VAL A 363 -1.68 -21.13 8.05
N VAL A 364 -1.97 -21.87 6.98
CA VAL A 364 -1.04 -22.11 5.87
C VAL A 364 -1.65 -21.53 4.58
N VAL A 365 -0.91 -20.65 3.91
CA VAL A 365 -1.31 -19.98 2.66
C VAL A 365 -0.39 -20.36 1.51
N LYS A 366 -0.97 -20.41 0.31
CA LYS A 366 -0.25 -20.45 -0.96
C LYS A 366 -1.07 -19.73 -2.03
N HIS A 367 -0.44 -18.81 -2.77
CA HIS A 367 -1.09 -18.03 -3.83
C HIS A 367 -2.33 -17.28 -3.32
N THR A 368 -2.15 -16.53 -2.24
CA THR A 368 -3.13 -15.69 -1.52
C THR A 368 -4.36 -16.40 -0.93
N ASN A 369 -4.43 -17.73 -0.97
CA ASN A 369 -5.54 -18.51 -0.40
C ASN A 369 -5.06 -19.38 0.77
N PRO A 370 -5.81 -19.47 1.90
CA PRO A 370 -5.50 -20.39 2.99
C PRO A 370 -5.81 -21.83 2.57
N CYS A 371 -4.78 -22.66 2.39
CA CYS A 371 -4.93 -24.07 2.05
C CYS A 371 -5.12 -24.97 3.29
N GLY A 372 -4.87 -24.43 4.49
CA GLY A 372 -5.20 -25.09 5.75
C GLY A 372 -5.26 -24.09 6.90
N VAL A 373 -6.22 -24.31 7.80
CA VAL A 373 -6.44 -23.49 9.00
C VAL A 373 -6.89 -24.41 10.14
N ALA A 374 -6.35 -24.23 11.35
CA ALA A 374 -6.87 -24.90 12.54
C ALA A 374 -6.58 -24.10 13.82
N SER A 375 -7.53 -24.11 14.75
CA SER A 375 -7.42 -23.51 16.09
C SER A 375 -7.48 -24.56 17.18
N ARG A 376 -6.56 -24.52 18.16
CA ARG A 376 -6.47 -25.44 19.31
C ARG A 376 -5.85 -24.74 20.50
N ASP A 377 -6.07 -25.29 21.69
CA ASP A 377 -5.33 -24.84 22.89
C ASP A 377 -3.85 -25.23 22.81
N ASP A 378 -3.52 -26.40 22.23
CA ASP A 378 -2.16 -26.75 21.82
C ASP A 378 -1.86 -26.26 20.39
N ILE A 379 -0.95 -25.28 20.28
CA ILE A 379 -0.51 -24.74 19.00
C ILE A 379 0.26 -25.77 18.14
N LEU A 380 0.85 -26.82 18.75
CA LEU A 380 1.49 -27.90 18.00
C LEU A 380 0.43 -28.80 17.34
N GLU A 381 -0.68 -29.11 18.01
CA GLU A 381 -1.84 -29.75 17.40
C GLU A 381 -2.42 -28.88 16.26
N ALA A 382 -2.68 -27.59 16.51
CA ALA A 382 -3.16 -26.66 15.48
C ALA A 382 -2.25 -26.64 14.24
N TYR A 383 -0.93 -26.61 14.43
CA TYR A 383 0.04 -26.68 13.33
C TYR A 383 -0.09 -27.96 12.51
N ARG A 384 -0.07 -29.13 13.17
CA ARG A 384 -0.18 -30.43 12.50
C ARG A 384 -1.51 -30.57 11.75
N LEU A 385 -2.61 -30.09 12.34
CA LEU A 385 -3.94 -30.13 11.76
C LEU A 385 -4.11 -29.19 10.56
N ALA A 386 -3.56 -27.97 10.63
CA ALA A 386 -3.58 -27.05 9.49
C ALA A 386 -2.77 -27.60 8.31
N VAL A 387 -1.63 -28.28 8.55
CA VAL A 387 -0.88 -28.96 7.47
C VAL A 387 -1.62 -30.20 6.94
N LYS A 388 -2.37 -30.93 7.79
CA LYS A 388 -3.18 -32.09 7.36
C LYS A 388 -4.30 -31.71 6.37
N ALA A 389 -4.82 -30.48 6.42
CA ALA A 389 -5.92 -30.01 5.55
C ALA A 389 -5.56 -30.07 4.05
N ASP A 390 -4.35 -29.69 3.69
CA ASP A 390 -3.79 -29.91 2.35
C ASP A 390 -2.25 -29.95 2.41
N PRO A 391 -1.64 -31.12 2.66
CA PRO A 391 -0.20 -31.23 2.83
C PRO A 391 0.58 -30.98 1.52
N VAL A 392 -0.07 -31.17 0.37
CA VAL A 392 0.52 -30.95 -0.97
C VAL A 392 0.58 -29.46 -1.29
N SER A 393 -0.46 -28.70 -0.97
CA SER A 393 -0.43 -27.24 -1.08
C SER A 393 0.43 -26.62 0.01
N ALA A 394 0.40 -27.12 1.26
CA ALA A 394 1.21 -26.59 2.36
C ALA A 394 2.71 -26.62 2.05
N PHE A 395 3.19 -27.59 1.25
CA PHE A 395 4.58 -27.66 0.84
C PHE A 395 4.98 -26.45 -0.05
N GLY A 396 5.96 -25.67 0.42
CA GLY A 396 6.38 -24.42 -0.19
C GLY A 396 5.45 -23.23 0.06
N GLY A 397 4.43 -23.40 0.92
CA GLY A 397 3.57 -22.31 1.36
C GLY A 397 4.23 -21.39 2.39
N ILE A 398 3.39 -20.52 2.96
CA ILE A 398 3.71 -19.66 4.10
C ILE A 398 2.88 -20.12 5.28
N VAL A 399 3.51 -20.31 6.44
CA VAL A 399 2.84 -20.68 7.69
C VAL A 399 2.82 -19.50 8.64
N ALA A 400 1.65 -19.23 9.23
CA ALA A 400 1.37 -18.09 10.08
C ALA A 400 0.75 -18.52 11.41
N PHE A 401 1.12 -17.83 12.49
CA PHE A 401 0.64 -18.06 13.85
C PHE A 401 0.18 -16.75 14.49
N ASN A 402 -0.91 -16.77 15.26
CA ASN A 402 -1.39 -15.59 16.00
C ASN A 402 -0.81 -15.48 17.43
N ILE A 403 0.06 -16.41 17.85
CA ILE A 403 0.77 -16.38 19.15
C ILE A 403 2.29 -16.45 18.95
N GLU A 404 3.04 -16.18 20.03
CA GLU A 404 4.50 -16.24 20.03
C GLU A 404 5.02 -17.66 19.71
N VAL A 405 6.06 -17.76 18.88
CA VAL A 405 6.69 -19.04 18.55
C VAL A 405 7.82 -19.34 19.54
N ASP A 406 7.64 -20.42 20.30
CA ASP A 406 8.55 -20.88 21.34
C ASP A 406 9.61 -21.89 20.82
N GLU A 407 10.39 -22.49 21.73
CA GLU A 407 11.37 -23.53 21.41
C GLU A 407 10.69 -24.83 20.91
N ALA A 408 9.52 -25.20 21.43
CA ALA A 408 8.82 -26.43 21.07
C ALA A 408 8.16 -26.35 19.68
N LEU A 409 7.37 -25.31 19.43
CA LEU A 409 6.76 -25.07 18.12
C LEU A 409 7.81 -24.84 17.03
N ALA A 410 8.93 -24.19 17.34
CA ALA A 410 10.05 -24.06 16.41
C ALA A 410 10.67 -25.42 16.01
N LYS A 411 10.81 -26.36 16.95
CA LYS A 411 11.28 -27.74 16.65
C LYS A 411 10.26 -28.48 15.79
N GLU A 412 8.99 -28.41 16.15
CA GLU A 412 7.90 -29.00 15.37
C GLU A 412 7.90 -28.48 13.92
N ILE A 413 7.88 -27.15 13.71
CA ILE A 413 7.95 -26.54 12.38
C ILE A 413 9.22 -26.99 11.63
N ARG A 414 10.37 -27.10 12.32
CA ARG A 414 11.64 -27.53 11.72
C ARG A 414 11.61 -28.97 11.22
N GLU A 415 11.05 -29.87 12.01
CA GLU A 415 11.23 -31.32 11.87
C GLU A 415 10.02 -32.08 11.32
N PHE A 416 8.82 -31.49 11.37
CA PHE A 416 7.58 -32.12 10.90
C PHE A 416 7.68 -32.61 9.44
N ARG A 417 7.11 -33.79 9.22
CA ARG A 417 7.10 -34.49 7.93
C ARG A 417 5.75 -34.36 7.25
N SER A 418 5.75 -34.44 5.93
CA SER A 418 4.54 -34.42 5.12
C SER A 418 3.60 -35.56 5.53
N PRO A 419 2.35 -35.28 5.93
CA PRO A 419 1.33 -36.31 6.15
C PRO A 419 1.09 -37.24 4.95
N THR A 420 1.52 -36.85 3.74
CA THR A 420 1.38 -37.65 2.51
C THR A 420 2.34 -38.84 2.44
N ASP A 421 3.54 -38.74 3.04
CA ASP A 421 4.60 -39.74 2.91
C ASP A 421 5.29 -40.13 4.24
N GLY A 422 5.21 -39.30 5.28
CA GLY A 422 5.87 -39.52 6.57
C GLY A 422 7.40 -39.28 6.57
N GLU A 423 8.01 -39.00 5.42
CA GLU A 423 9.47 -38.93 5.24
C GLU A 423 9.96 -37.51 4.88
N THR A 424 9.25 -36.83 3.98
CA THR A 424 9.64 -35.53 3.42
C THR A 424 9.44 -34.44 4.47
N ARG A 425 10.52 -33.73 4.85
CA ARG A 425 10.41 -32.55 5.74
C ARG A 425 9.60 -31.45 5.07
N MET A 426 8.60 -30.91 5.77
CA MET A 426 7.82 -29.78 5.25
C MET A 426 8.73 -28.60 4.92
N PHE A 427 8.62 -28.09 3.70
CA PHE A 427 9.29 -26.89 3.24
C PHE A 427 8.33 -25.70 3.31
N TYR A 428 8.80 -24.55 3.78
CA TYR A 428 8.07 -23.29 3.78
C TYR A 428 9.00 -22.18 3.26
N GLU A 429 8.44 -21.24 2.50
CA GLU A 429 9.17 -20.04 2.09
C GLU A 429 9.30 -19.04 3.25
N ILE A 430 8.26 -18.97 4.11
CA ILE A 430 8.14 -18.01 5.22
C ILE A 430 7.45 -18.67 6.44
N VAL A 431 7.93 -18.35 7.65
CA VAL A 431 7.15 -18.40 8.89
C VAL A 431 6.87 -16.97 9.34
N VAL A 432 5.64 -16.66 9.74
CA VAL A 432 5.26 -15.35 10.33
C VAL A 432 4.53 -15.53 11.67
N ALA A 433 4.84 -14.67 12.64
CA ALA A 433 4.26 -14.68 13.98
C ALA A 433 4.25 -13.27 14.60
N PRO A 434 3.48 -13.01 15.68
CA PRO A 434 3.55 -11.75 16.43
C PRO A 434 4.89 -11.54 17.13
N LYS A 435 5.56 -12.63 17.54
CA LYS A 435 6.84 -12.67 18.27
C LYS A 435 7.53 -14.02 18.13
N TYR A 436 8.82 -14.05 18.49
CA TYR A 436 9.61 -15.27 18.67
C TYR A 436 10.37 -15.22 19.99
N THR A 437 10.42 -16.34 20.71
CA THR A 437 11.43 -16.55 21.74
C THR A 437 12.83 -16.63 21.10
N GLU A 438 13.88 -16.22 21.82
CA GLU A 438 15.26 -16.26 21.31
C GLU A 438 15.67 -17.67 20.83
N LYS A 439 15.36 -18.69 21.62
CA LYS A 439 15.60 -20.09 21.27
C LYS A 439 14.73 -20.59 20.11
N GLY A 440 13.44 -20.21 20.06
CA GLY A 440 12.57 -20.56 18.95
C GLY A 440 13.11 -20.00 17.62
N LEU A 441 13.61 -18.77 17.65
CA LEU A 441 14.26 -18.12 16.53
C LEU A 441 15.59 -18.82 16.13
N GLU A 442 16.41 -19.24 17.10
CA GLU A 442 17.62 -20.04 16.84
C GLU A 442 17.29 -21.36 16.13
N VAL A 443 16.31 -22.11 16.65
CA VAL A 443 15.88 -23.40 16.07
C VAL A 443 15.32 -23.22 14.65
N LEU A 444 14.48 -22.19 14.41
CA LEU A 444 13.94 -21.91 13.07
C LEU A 444 15.03 -21.45 12.08
N ARG A 445 16.01 -20.64 12.50
CA ARG A 445 17.19 -20.30 11.68
C ARG A 445 17.92 -21.58 11.23
N GLY A 446 17.93 -22.59 12.08
CA GLY A 446 18.44 -23.94 11.80
C GLY A 446 17.59 -24.81 10.85
N LYS A 447 16.44 -24.35 10.33
CA LYS A 447 15.62 -25.11 9.34
C LYS A 447 16.16 -24.95 7.91
N SER A 448 16.48 -23.74 7.48
CA SER A 448 17.07 -23.45 6.17
C SER A 448 17.72 -22.07 6.14
N LYS A 449 18.78 -21.88 5.34
CA LYS A 449 19.35 -20.55 5.03
C LYS A 449 18.43 -19.69 4.15
N THR A 450 17.37 -20.26 3.58
CA THR A 450 16.44 -19.54 2.67
C THR A 450 15.16 -19.08 3.35
N LEU A 451 14.75 -19.76 4.42
CA LEU A 451 13.50 -19.51 5.14
C LEU A 451 13.49 -18.08 5.69
N ARG A 452 12.43 -17.33 5.39
CA ARG A 452 12.22 -16.02 6.00
C ARG A 452 11.43 -16.18 7.29
N ILE A 453 11.85 -15.47 8.32
CA ILE A 453 11.20 -15.47 9.63
C ILE A 453 10.76 -14.03 9.87
N LEU A 454 9.45 -13.80 9.90
CA LEU A 454 8.86 -12.47 9.96
C LEU A 454 8.14 -12.25 11.29
N GLU A 455 8.53 -11.21 12.02
CA GLU A 455 7.78 -10.70 13.16
C GLU A 455 6.89 -9.55 12.68
N ALA A 456 5.57 -9.68 12.87
CA ALA A 456 4.57 -8.74 12.36
C ALA A 456 3.58 -8.31 13.45
N LYS A 457 3.03 -7.10 13.35
CA LYS A 457 1.94 -6.64 14.23
C LYS A 457 0.59 -6.83 13.53
N LYS A 458 -0.45 -7.25 14.27
CA LYS A 458 -1.82 -7.33 13.73
C LYS A 458 -2.26 -5.93 13.29
N ASN A 459 -2.97 -5.83 12.16
CA ASN A 459 -3.52 -4.55 11.72
C ASN A 459 -4.76 -4.15 12.56
N GLU A 460 -4.95 -2.85 12.76
CA GLU A 460 -6.14 -2.30 13.42
C GLU A 460 -7.36 -2.39 12.49
N LYS A 461 -8.58 -2.46 13.05
CA LYS A 461 -9.82 -2.35 12.26
C LYS A 461 -9.98 -0.93 11.67
N GLY A 462 -10.73 -0.80 10.58
CA GLY A 462 -11.18 0.47 10.01
C GLY A 462 -10.23 1.15 9.01
N LYS A 463 -9.24 0.42 8.48
CA LYS A 463 -8.32 0.90 7.45
C LYS A 463 -8.98 0.98 6.07
N LEU A 464 -8.25 1.53 5.09
CA LEU A 464 -8.67 1.54 3.70
C LEU A 464 -7.93 0.48 2.89
N SER A 465 -8.64 -0.22 2.01
CA SER A 465 -8.06 -1.07 0.98
C SER A 465 -8.04 -0.33 -0.36
N LEU A 466 -6.86 -0.24 -0.97
CA LEU A 466 -6.64 0.42 -2.25
C LEU A 466 -6.33 -0.62 -3.34
N ARG A 467 -7.12 -0.65 -4.42
CA ARG A 467 -6.92 -1.57 -5.54
C ARG A 467 -6.73 -0.81 -6.84
N GLN A 468 -5.60 -1.00 -7.51
CA GLN A 468 -5.33 -0.34 -8.79
C GLN A 468 -6.25 -0.87 -9.90
N VAL A 469 -6.69 0.03 -10.78
CA VAL A 469 -7.40 -0.26 -12.04
C VAL A 469 -6.78 0.55 -13.18
N GLY A 470 -7.17 0.28 -14.42
CA GLY A 470 -6.66 0.98 -15.59
C GLY A 470 -6.91 2.49 -15.53
N GLY A 471 -5.88 3.27 -15.19
CA GLY A 471 -5.95 4.74 -15.08
C GLY A 471 -6.40 5.28 -13.72
N GLY A 472 -6.54 4.45 -12.67
CA GLY A 472 -6.99 4.93 -11.35
C GLY A 472 -6.89 3.90 -10.23
N TRP A 473 -7.56 4.19 -9.12
CA TRP A 473 -7.64 3.33 -7.93
C TRP A 473 -9.08 3.23 -7.45
N LEU A 474 -9.45 2.06 -6.94
CA LEU A 474 -10.63 1.86 -6.11
C LEU A 474 -10.20 1.98 -4.64
N ALA A 475 -10.98 2.70 -3.84
CA ALA A 475 -10.83 2.76 -2.38
C ALA A 475 -12.10 2.21 -1.73
N GLN A 476 -11.93 1.39 -0.70
CA GLN A 476 -13.00 0.83 0.12
C GLN A 476 -12.50 0.59 1.54
N ASP A 477 -13.42 0.27 2.45
CA ASP A 477 -13.06 -0.14 3.81
C ASP A 477 -12.43 -1.55 3.84
N SER A 478 -11.63 -1.80 4.87
CA SER A 478 -11.23 -3.16 5.27
C SER A 478 -12.45 -3.97 5.72
N ASP A 479 -12.47 -5.24 5.32
CA ASP A 479 -13.48 -6.20 5.75
C ASP A 479 -13.11 -6.72 7.14
N ASP A 480 -13.63 -6.06 8.18
CA ASP A 480 -13.22 -6.26 9.58
C ASP A 480 -14.23 -7.03 10.43
N LEU A 481 -15.28 -7.60 9.83
CA LEU A 481 -16.31 -8.34 10.56
C LEU A 481 -15.79 -9.72 11.01
N THR A 482 -16.16 -10.12 12.22
CA THR A 482 -15.87 -11.42 12.84
C THR A 482 -17.20 -12.06 13.29
N PRO A 483 -17.25 -13.36 13.64
CA PRO A 483 -18.51 -14.02 13.97
C PRO A 483 -19.23 -13.42 15.19
N GLN A 484 -18.51 -12.69 16.06
CA GLN A 484 -19.08 -11.99 17.21
C GLN A 484 -19.56 -10.56 16.89
N ASP A 485 -19.37 -10.08 15.66
CA ASP A 485 -19.89 -8.80 15.16
C ASP A 485 -21.24 -8.98 14.41
N ILE A 486 -21.77 -10.21 14.30
CA ILE A 486 -22.95 -10.58 13.48
C ILE A 486 -23.86 -11.63 14.16
N GLU A 487 -25.03 -11.93 13.59
CA GLU A 487 -25.96 -12.98 14.05
C GLU A 487 -26.10 -14.12 13.01
N PHE A 488 -25.95 -15.37 13.47
CA PHE A 488 -26.14 -16.58 12.65
C PHE A 488 -27.60 -17.07 12.79
N ASN A 489 -28.48 -16.59 11.91
CA ASN A 489 -29.92 -16.78 12.01
C ASN A 489 -30.32 -18.19 11.52
N VAL A 490 -30.74 -19.07 12.43
CA VAL A 490 -31.25 -20.42 12.06
C VAL A 490 -32.58 -20.29 11.31
N VAL A 491 -32.60 -20.71 10.05
CA VAL A 491 -33.78 -20.66 9.16
C VAL A 491 -34.35 -22.04 8.80
N SER A 492 -33.62 -23.13 9.11
CA SER A 492 -34.09 -24.51 9.00
C SER A 492 -34.92 -24.97 10.21
N GLU A 493 -35.73 -26.02 10.02
CA GLU A 493 -36.43 -26.72 11.11
C GLU A 493 -35.44 -27.41 12.08
N LYS A 494 -34.39 -28.05 11.54
CA LYS A 494 -33.28 -28.55 12.37
C LYS A 494 -32.54 -27.36 12.96
N LYS A 495 -32.38 -27.37 14.28
CA LYS A 495 -31.46 -26.46 14.99
C LYS A 495 -30.07 -27.10 15.12
N PRO A 496 -28.98 -26.36 14.91
CA PRO A 496 -27.64 -26.89 15.07
C PRO A 496 -27.28 -27.16 16.53
N GLN A 497 -26.38 -28.11 16.74
CA GLN A 497 -25.66 -28.29 18.00
C GLN A 497 -24.62 -27.18 18.19
N GLY A 498 -24.18 -26.95 19.43
CA GLY A 498 -23.18 -25.90 19.72
C GLY A 498 -21.84 -26.10 19.00
N SER A 499 -21.43 -27.35 18.77
CA SER A 499 -20.27 -27.70 17.94
C SER A 499 -20.49 -27.41 16.45
N GLU A 500 -21.64 -27.81 15.88
CA GLU A 500 -22.01 -27.48 14.51
C GLU A 500 -21.97 -25.95 14.28
N LEU A 501 -22.53 -25.16 15.21
CA LEU A 501 -22.51 -23.70 15.11
C LEU A 501 -21.10 -23.12 15.24
N SER A 502 -20.27 -23.59 16.18
CA SER A 502 -18.87 -23.16 16.30
C SER A 502 -18.06 -23.46 15.04
N ASP A 503 -18.27 -24.62 14.41
CA ASP A 503 -17.61 -24.98 13.15
C ASP A 503 -18.11 -24.12 11.98
N ALA A 504 -19.37 -23.68 11.99
CA ALA A 504 -19.92 -22.75 11.01
C ALA A 504 -19.36 -21.33 11.18
N GLU A 505 -19.23 -20.82 12.41
CA GLU A 505 -18.53 -19.56 12.70
C GLU A 505 -17.07 -19.60 12.21
N PHE A 506 -16.36 -20.69 12.50
CA PHE A 506 -14.99 -20.92 12.05
C PHE A 506 -14.88 -21.02 10.52
N ALA A 507 -15.77 -21.77 9.87
CA ALA A 507 -15.81 -21.91 8.41
C ALA A 507 -16.10 -20.58 7.71
N TRP A 508 -17.02 -19.78 8.26
CA TRP A 508 -17.36 -18.45 7.73
C TRP A 508 -16.19 -17.45 7.90
N LEU A 509 -15.49 -17.48 9.03
CA LEU A 509 -14.29 -16.66 9.22
C LEU A 509 -13.14 -17.10 8.30
N CYS A 510 -13.05 -18.40 7.96
CA CYS A 510 -12.12 -18.89 6.95
C CYS A 510 -12.50 -18.47 5.52
N VAL A 511 -13.77 -18.58 5.12
CA VAL A 511 -14.21 -18.34 3.73
C VAL A 511 -13.99 -16.88 3.31
N LYS A 512 -14.05 -15.94 4.27
CA LYS A 512 -13.67 -14.52 4.14
C LYS A 512 -12.29 -14.27 3.53
N HIS A 513 -11.35 -15.20 3.70
CA HIS A 513 -9.96 -15.09 3.21
C HIS A 513 -9.68 -15.90 1.94
N VAL A 514 -10.67 -16.65 1.44
CA VAL A 514 -10.60 -17.43 0.20
C VAL A 514 -11.11 -16.58 -0.98
N LYS A 515 -10.52 -16.73 -2.18
CA LYS A 515 -10.96 -15.98 -3.38
C LYS A 515 -12.32 -16.48 -3.90
N SER A 516 -13.18 -15.57 -4.33
CA SER A 516 -14.56 -15.83 -4.74
C SER A 516 -14.73 -16.46 -6.14
N ASN A 517 -15.74 -17.30 -6.40
CA ASN A 517 -16.69 -17.85 -5.41
C ASN A 517 -15.98 -18.83 -4.48
N ALA A 518 -16.26 -18.75 -3.19
CA ALA A 518 -15.59 -19.53 -2.18
C ALA A 518 -16.54 -20.45 -1.41
N ILE A 519 -16.05 -21.66 -1.15
CA ILE A 519 -16.63 -22.63 -0.21
C ILE A 519 -15.50 -23.07 0.72
N VAL A 520 -15.77 -23.05 2.03
CA VAL A 520 -14.93 -23.73 3.04
C VAL A 520 -15.78 -24.79 3.73
N ILE A 521 -15.19 -25.96 3.92
CA ILE A 521 -15.72 -27.02 4.78
C ILE A 521 -14.77 -27.15 5.97
N ALA A 522 -15.31 -27.12 7.19
CA ALA A 522 -14.56 -27.22 8.42
C ALA A 522 -15.25 -28.11 9.45
N LYS A 523 -14.46 -28.72 10.34
CA LYS A 523 -14.96 -29.55 11.44
C LYS A 523 -13.97 -29.57 12.59
N ASP A 524 -14.47 -29.51 13.82
CA ASP A 524 -13.70 -29.41 15.06
C ASP A 524 -12.68 -28.26 14.97
N ASN A 525 -13.10 -27.03 14.64
CA ASN A 525 -12.26 -25.83 14.44
C ASN A 525 -11.01 -26.08 13.56
N ARG A 526 -11.17 -26.85 12.48
CA ARG A 526 -10.16 -27.16 11.46
C ARG A 526 -10.79 -27.17 10.07
N MET A 527 -10.15 -26.52 9.10
CA MET A 527 -10.49 -26.62 7.68
C MET A 527 -10.24 -28.05 7.18
N LEU A 528 -11.26 -28.67 6.58
CA LEU A 528 -11.15 -29.96 5.90
C LEU A 528 -10.91 -29.80 4.40
N GLY A 529 -11.42 -28.71 3.81
CA GLY A 529 -11.25 -28.41 2.40
C GLY A 529 -11.75 -27.01 2.06
N MET A 530 -11.17 -26.43 1.01
CA MET A 530 -11.64 -25.18 0.43
C MET A 530 -11.59 -25.24 -1.09
N GLY A 531 -12.60 -24.64 -1.72
CA GLY A 531 -12.66 -24.41 -3.16
C GLY A 531 -12.71 -22.92 -3.43
N SER A 532 -11.78 -22.45 -4.25
CA SER A 532 -11.48 -21.03 -4.44
C SER A 532 -11.55 -20.61 -5.90
N GLY A 533 -11.90 -19.35 -6.14
CA GLY A 533 -11.73 -18.65 -7.41
C GLY A 533 -12.63 -19.10 -8.56
N GLN A 534 -13.61 -19.97 -8.32
CA GLN A 534 -14.43 -20.52 -9.41
C GLN A 534 -15.52 -19.54 -9.87
N PRO A 535 -15.74 -19.38 -11.19
CA PRO A 535 -16.90 -18.64 -11.71
C PRO A 535 -18.24 -19.27 -11.33
N ASN A 536 -18.28 -20.59 -11.11
CA ASN A 536 -19.44 -21.34 -10.64
C ASN A 536 -19.18 -21.89 -9.23
N ARG A 537 -20.00 -21.52 -8.25
CA ARG A 537 -19.82 -21.97 -6.86
C ARG A 537 -20.00 -23.47 -6.66
N ARG A 538 -20.77 -24.16 -7.51
CA ARG A 538 -20.87 -25.63 -7.45
C ARG A 538 -19.52 -26.31 -7.65
N GLU A 539 -18.63 -25.70 -8.45
CA GLU A 539 -17.28 -26.23 -8.62
C GLU A 539 -16.40 -25.93 -7.40
N SER A 540 -16.56 -24.78 -6.74
CA SER A 540 -15.95 -24.52 -5.43
C SER A 540 -16.41 -25.54 -4.37
N LEU A 541 -17.69 -25.91 -4.36
CA LEU A 541 -18.20 -26.98 -3.50
C LEU A 541 -17.48 -28.30 -3.80
N ARG A 542 -17.41 -28.71 -5.06
CA ARG A 542 -16.77 -29.98 -5.47
C ARG A 542 -15.30 -30.05 -5.11
N ILE A 543 -14.56 -28.95 -5.27
CA ILE A 543 -13.16 -28.86 -4.86
C ILE A 543 -13.04 -28.96 -3.33
N ALA A 544 -13.93 -28.34 -2.56
CA ALA A 544 -13.93 -28.44 -1.10
C ALA A 544 -14.30 -29.85 -0.61
N LEU A 545 -15.37 -30.47 -1.17
CA LEU A 545 -15.79 -31.84 -0.90
C LEU A 545 -14.67 -32.85 -1.22
N GLY A 546 -14.04 -32.70 -2.40
CA GLY A 546 -12.96 -33.58 -2.85
C GLY A 546 -11.69 -33.52 -1.99
N LYS A 547 -11.49 -32.44 -1.21
CA LYS A 547 -10.44 -32.34 -0.20
C LYS A 547 -10.88 -32.85 1.18
N ALA A 548 -12.11 -32.53 1.59
CA ALA A 548 -12.66 -32.99 2.87
C ALA A 548 -12.83 -34.52 2.93
N GLY A 549 -13.09 -35.16 1.79
CA GLY A 549 -13.22 -36.63 1.69
C GLY A 549 -14.27 -37.17 2.66
N ASP A 550 -14.00 -38.32 3.27
CA ASP A 550 -14.89 -38.91 4.28
C ASP A 550 -15.03 -38.08 5.58
N GLU A 551 -14.12 -37.14 5.86
CA GLU A 551 -14.21 -36.30 7.07
C GLU A 551 -15.35 -35.26 6.99
N VAL A 552 -15.95 -35.06 5.80
CA VAL A 552 -17.09 -34.16 5.53
C VAL A 552 -18.35 -34.46 6.37
N LYS A 553 -18.50 -35.69 6.85
CA LYS A 553 -19.74 -36.17 7.49
C LYS A 553 -19.97 -35.46 8.83
N GLY A 554 -21.03 -34.66 8.91
CA GLY A 554 -21.31 -33.78 10.05
C GLY A 554 -20.36 -32.59 10.18
N ALA A 555 -19.64 -32.23 9.10
CA ALA A 555 -18.87 -30.98 9.05
C ALA A 555 -19.78 -29.77 8.80
N ALA A 556 -19.28 -28.58 9.11
CA ALA A 556 -19.88 -27.33 8.69
C ALA A 556 -19.39 -26.92 7.30
N LEU A 557 -20.27 -26.32 6.51
CA LEU A 557 -19.94 -25.63 5.27
C LEU A 557 -20.25 -24.14 5.42
N ALA A 558 -19.36 -23.27 4.92
CA ALA A 558 -19.62 -21.85 4.73
C ALA A 558 -19.42 -21.41 3.28
N SER A 559 -20.26 -20.49 2.81
CA SER A 559 -20.10 -19.79 1.53
C SER A 559 -19.87 -18.29 1.73
N ASP A 560 -19.06 -17.70 0.83
CA ASP A 560 -18.84 -16.25 0.76
C ASP A 560 -20.08 -15.43 0.37
N ALA A 561 -21.09 -16.07 -0.24
CA ALA A 561 -22.29 -15.46 -0.81
C ALA A 561 -23.49 -16.43 -0.78
N PHE A 562 -24.68 -15.96 -1.16
CA PHE A 562 -25.89 -16.79 -1.18
C PHE A 562 -25.90 -17.80 -2.34
N PHE A 563 -26.50 -18.97 -2.16
CA PHE A 563 -26.67 -19.95 -3.23
C PHE A 563 -27.79 -19.52 -4.20
N PRO A 564 -27.52 -19.42 -5.52
CA PRO A 564 -28.52 -18.99 -6.49
C PRO A 564 -29.56 -20.07 -6.80
N PHE A 565 -29.22 -21.34 -6.58
CA PHE A 565 -30.08 -22.52 -6.77
C PHE A 565 -29.73 -23.56 -5.69
N ALA A 566 -30.73 -24.28 -5.19
CA ALA A 566 -30.54 -25.35 -4.21
C ALA A 566 -30.69 -26.75 -4.86
N TRP A 567 -31.86 -27.00 -5.45
CA TRP A 567 -32.23 -28.25 -6.08
C TRP A 567 -31.35 -28.61 -7.27
N LYS A 568 -30.80 -29.83 -7.27
CA LYS A 568 -29.85 -30.38 -8.23
C LYS A 568 -28.60 -29.53 -8.43
N ASP A 569 -28.27 -28.68 -7.45
CA ASP A 569 -27.12 -27.78 -7.43
C ASP A 569 -26.42 -27.87 -6.04
N ALA A 570 -25.62 -26.86 -5.68
CA ALA A 570 -24.70 -26.92 -4.56
C ALA A 570 -25.33 -27.23 -3.19
N VAL A 571 -26.55 -26.77 -2.89
CA VAL A 571 -27.18 -27.06 -1.58
C VAL A 571 -27.55 -28.54 -1.49
N GLU A 572 -28.23 -29.10 -2.50
CA GLU A 572 -28.59 -30.52 -2.51
C GLU A 572 -27.35 -31.42 -2.55
N GLU A 573 -26.32 -31.06 -3.33
CA GLU A 573 -25.05 -31.82 -3.42
C GLU A 573 -24.23 -31.77 -2.09
N ALA A 574 -24.31 -30.69 -1.33
CA ALA A 574 -23.72 -30.59 0.01
C ALA A 574 -24.51 -31.41 1.05
N CYS A 575 -25.85 -31.37 1.00
CA CYS A 575 -26.71 -32.20 1.84
C CYS A 575 -26.51 -33.71 1.60
N GLU A 576 -26.45 -34.13 0.33
CA GLU A 576 -26.21 -35.53 -0.06
C GLU A 576 -24.80 -36.02 0.33
N SER A 577 -23.83 -35.10 0.44
CA SER A 577 -22.50 -35.40 0.98
C SER A 577 -22.46 -35.56 2.51
N GLY A 578 -23.56 -35.24 3.22
CA GLY A 578 -23.67 -35.39 4.67
C GLY A 578 -23.13 -34.23 5.50
N ILE A 579 -23.12 -33.00 4.96
CA ILE A 579 -22.87 -31.77 5.73
C ILE A 579 -23.91 -31.64 6.87
N GLY A 580 -23.46 -31.26 8.07
CA GLY A 580 -24.33 -31.10 9.25
C GLY A 580 -25.03 -29.73 9.32
N ILE A 581 -24.32 -28.69 8.89
CA ILE A 581 -24.76 -27.29 8.85
C ILE A 581 -24.19 -26.55 7.63
N ILE A 582 -25.02 -25.73 6.99
CA ILE A 582 -24.65 -24.78 5.96
C ILE A 582 -24.80 -23.35 6.52
N ALA A 583 -23.77 -22.54 6.36
CA ALA A 583 -23.79 -21.10 6.62
C ALA A 583 -23.63 -20.31 5.31
N GLU A 584 -24.57 -19.40 5.06
CA GLU A 584 -24.52 -18.49 3.92
C GLU A 584 -25.09 -17.11 4.33
N PRO A 585 -24.96 -16.06 3.50
CA PRO A 585 -25.54 -14.76 3.84
C PRO A 585 -27.07 -14.69 3.67
N GLY A 586 -27.66 -15.53 2.82
CA GLY A 586 -29.03 -15.36 2.33
C GLY A 586 -29.20 -14.13 1.44
N GLY A 587 -30.45 -13.74 1.18
CA GLY A 587 -30.82 -12.63 0.30
C GLY A 587 -31.05 -13.03 -1.16
N SER A 588 -31.20 -14.32 -1.45
CA SER A 588 -31.64 -14.83 -2.75
C SER A 588 -33.15 -14.72 -2.87
N ILE A 589 -33.64 -14.40 -4.08
CA ILE A 589 -35.07 -14.60 -4.43
C ILE A 589 -35.51 -16.09 -4.40
N ARG A 590 -34.59 -17.00 -4.09
CA ARG A 590 -34.76 -18.44 -3.93
C ARG A 590 -34.30 -18.97 -2.56
N ASP A 591 -34.16 -18.12 -1.54
CA ASP A 591 -33.78 -18.57 -0.18
C ASP A 591 -34.70 -19.71 0.32
N GLY A 592 -35.98 -19.68 -0.04
CA GLY A 592 -36.93 -20.78 0.24
C GLY A 592 -36.56 -22.13 -0.39
N ASP A 593 -36.00 -22.16 -1.62
CA ASP A 593 -35.51 -23.40 -2.24
C ASP A 593 -34.39 -24.03 -1.38
N ALA A 594 -33.54 -23.20 -0.75
CA ALA A 594 -32.44 -23.65 0.10
C ALA A 594 -32.94 -24.14 1.47
N ILE A 595 -33.89 -23.42 2.08
CA ILE A 595 -34.53 -23.83 3.35
C ILE A 595 -35.26 -25.17 3.18
N ASP A 596 -36.08 -25.32 2.14
CA ASP A 596 -36.81 -26.56 1.84
C ASP A 596 -35.85 -27.73 1.56
N CYS A 597 -34.72 -27.47 0.89
CA CYS A 597 -33.67 -28.45 0.65
C CYS A 597 -33.00 -28.91 1.95
N CYS A 598 -32.53 -27.98 2.78
CA CYS A 598 -31.91 -28.30 4.06
C CYS A 598 -32.88 -29.06 5.00
N ASN A 599 -34.16 -28.66 5.03
CA ASN A 599 -35.20 -29.35 5.79
C ASN A 599 -35.43 -30.79 5.30
N LYS A 600 -35.56 -31.02 3.97
CA LYS A 600 -35.71 -32.36 3.36
C LYS A 600 -34.61 -33.33 3.78
N TYR A 601 -33.36 -32.87 3.87
CA TYR A 601 -32.20 -33.70 4.21
C TYR A 601 -31.81 -33.70 5.70
N GLY A 602 -32.49 -32.93 6.56
CA GLY A 602 -32.14 -32.82 7.98
C GLY A 602 -30.81 -32.09 8.22
N VAL A 603 -30.51 -31.07 7.41
CA VAL A 603 -29.32 -30.21 7.52
C VAL A 603 -29.71 -28.88 8.16
N SER A 604 -28.85 -28.35 9.04
CA SER A 604 -29.06 -27.03 9.64
C SER A 604 -28.69 -25.94 8.62
N LEU A 605 -29.48 -24.88 8.48
CA LEU A 605 -29.19 -23.74 7.62
C LEU A 605 -29.20 -22.45 8.45
N VAL A 606 -28.13 -21.67 8.36
CA VAL A 606 -27.99 -20.36 9.03
C VAL A 606 -27.70 -19.24 8.04
N PHE A 607 -28.44 -18.13 8.17
CA PHE A 607 -28.24 -16.91 7.40
C PHE A 607 -27.47 -15.86 8.22
N THR A 608 -26.35 -15.37 7.69
CA THR A 608 -25.49 -14.37 8.35
C THR A 608 -25.78 -12.94 7.94
N ASN A 609 -26.52 -12.72 6.85
CA ASN A 609 -26.75 -11.42 6.19
C ASN A 609 -25.47 -10.68 5.72
N VAL A 610 -24.29 -11.31 5.79
CA VAL A 610 -22.98 -10.68 5.51
C VAL A 610 -22.19 -11.49 4.49
N ARG A 611 -21.87 -10.85 3.36
CA ARG A 611 -21.22 -11.43 2.17
C ARG A 611 -19.76 -10.98 2.03
N HIS A 612 -18.83 -11.94 2.00
CA HIS A 612 -17.38 -11.69 1.93
C HIS A 612 -16.79 -11.96 0.53
N PHE A 613 -17.18 -11.18 -0.48
CA PHE A 613 -16.59 -11.32 -1.81
C PHE A 613 -15.14 -10.80 -1.88
N ARG A 614 -14.21 -11.65 -2.34
CA ARG A 614 -12.77 -11.38 -2.39
C ARG A 614 -12.20 -11.74 -3.77
N HIS A 615 -11.78 -10.73 -4.53
CA HIS A 615 -11.19 -10.85 -5.87
C HIS A 615 -9.70 -10.54 -5.90
#